data_AF-A0AA90QI08-F1
#
_entry.id   AF-A0AA90QI08-F1
#
_cell.length_a   1.000
_cell.length_b   1.000
_cell.length_c   1.000
_cell.angle_alpha   90.00
_cell.angle_beta   90.00
_cell.angle_gamma   90.00
#
_symmetry.space_group_name_H-M   'P 1'
#
loop_
_entity.id
_entity.type
_entity.pdbx_description
1 polymer ?
#
loop_
_entity_poly.entity_id
_entity_poly.type
_entity_poly.pdbx_seq_one_letter_code
_entity_poly.pdbx_strand_id
1 'polypeptide(L)'
;MNAMQPETSPLPANVPGSPAATASAAPCPDCAGKARTSVSEQYVYAIGQLEVRFPSLGIEREYQQRECALRESSGLARGARICSVLERNPHLAMRMSYIFLIDGMPAYAINPAGGFMKEALFDAVAGCDDQAHFCVLVGRTGTFAAAPAHGGLLLTTVSADQLYNFSLSEWVEGLTRSAQPVLESRKIDPAHFDAVARNLFRDTSRTPENLGATEGHRALNYLLVQHPGIFLAAAERPGHHLAGLETRVHQTVGGRRHVIVILAFVDRATGVAERLYCTVDVTEEWPFVVGTEASTSALGLAPFVDSAMYAVG
;
A
#
# COMPACT_ATOMS: atom_id res chain seq x y z
N MET A 1 64.38 23.13 -50.28
CA MET A 1 63.39 22.24 -49.63
C MET A 1 62.29 23.16 -49.11
N ASN A 2 61.16 23.20 -49.84
CA ASN A 2 60.09 24.16 -49.62
C ASN A 2 59.18 23.74 -48.46
N ALA A 3 58.83 24.72 -47.63
CA ALA A 3 57.74 24.65 -46.66
C ALA A 3 56.40 24.89 -47.38
N MET A 4 55.37 24.11 -47.05
CA MET A 4 53.99 24.40 -47.44
C MET A 4 53.01 23.96 -46.34
N GLN A 5 51.99 24.79 -46.17
CA GLN A 5 51.09 24.99 -45.03
C GLN A 5 50.00 23.90 -44.85
N PRO A 6 49.28 23.90 -43.70
CA PRO A 6 48.18 22.97 -43.42
C PRO A 6 46.86 23.42 -44.07
N GLU A 7 46.14 22.48 -44.70
CA GLU A 7 44.79 22.72 -45.22
C GLU A 7 43.71 22.58 -44.13
N THR A 8 43.01 23.69 -43.90
CA THR A 8 41.78 23.81 -43.12
C THR A 8 40.57 23.52 -44.02
N SER A 9 39.73 22.55 -43.67
CA SER A 9 38.43 22.32 -44.33
C SER A 9 37.33 23.24 -43.76
N PRO A 10 36.47 23.83 -44.61
CA PRO A 10 35.51 24.85 -44.20
C PRO A 10 34.14 24.29 -43.78
N LEU A 11 33.52 24.96 -42.81
CA LEU A 11 32.09 24.87 -42.47
C LEU A 11 31.23 25.33 -43.67
N PRO A 12 30.10 24.67 -43.97
CA PRO A 12 29.11 25.24 -44.87
C PRO A 12 28.26 26.31 -44.18
N ALA A 13 28.14 27.45 -44.86
CA ALA A 13 27.32 28.59 -44.50
C ALA A 13 25.83 28.39 -44.87
N ASN A 14 24.97 28.86 -43.97
CA ASN A 14 23.75 29.63 -44.21
C ASN A 14 22.67 29.04 -45.16
N VAL A 15 21.62 28.46 -44.56
CA VAL A 15 20.30 28.26 -45.21
C VAL A 15 19.32 29.31 -44.65
N PRO A 16 18.47 29.95 -45.47
CA PRO A 16 17.66 31.10 -45.08
C PRO A 16 16.53 30.73 -44.12
N GLY A 17 16.18 31.69 -43.26
CA GLY A 17 15.23 31.56 -42.17
C GLY A 17 13.84 31.04 -42.57
N SER A 18 13.33 30.14 -41.73
CA SER A 18 11.91 29.80 -41.63
C SER A 18 11.36 30.39 -40.34
N PRO A 19 10.15 30.96 -40.34
CA PRO A 19 9.71 31.91 -39.33
C PRO A 19 9.44 31.22 -37.98
N ALA A 20 9.74 31.93 -36.90
CA ALA A 20 9.31 31.59 -35.56
C ALA A 20 7.77 31.51 -35.53
N ALA A 21 7.23 30.28 -35.47
CA ALA A 21 5.83 30.04 -35.20
C ALA A 21 5.56 30.33 -33.72
N THR A 22 5.30 31.60 -33.41
CA THR A 22 4.57 32.00 -32.21
C THR A 22 3.11 31.63 -32.39
N ALA A 23 2.79 30.34 -32.25
CA ALA A 23 1.42 29.90 -32.09
C ALA A 23 1.03 30.10 -30.62
N SER A 24 0.55 31.31 -30.32
CA SER A 24 -0.36 31.51 -29.20
C SER A 24 -1.61 30.69 -29.50
N ALA A 25 -1.64 29.45 -29.00
CA ALA A 25 -2.84 28.63 -29.02
C ALA A 25 -3.81 29.23 -27.99
N ALA A 26 -4.68 30.12 -28.46
CA ALA A 26 -5.89 30.46 -27.74
C ALA A 26 -6.63 29.16 -27.39
N PRO A 27 -7.04 28.94 -26.12
CA PRO A 27 -7.77 27.74 -25.76
C PRO A 27 -9.08 27.69 -26.54
N CYS A 28 -9.41 26.50 -27.06
CA CYS A 28 -10.64 26.27 -27.80
C CYS A 28 -11.86 26.63 -26.91
N PRO A 29 -12.82 27.44 -27.38
CA PRO A 29 -13.99 27.81 -26.56
C PRO A 29 -14.88 26.60 -26.21
N ASP A 30 -14.81 25.51 -26.97
CA ASP A 30 -15.49 24.24 -26.64
C ASP A 30 -14.79 23.40 -25.55
N CYS A 31 -13.59 23.80 -25.13
CA CYS A 31 -12.80 23.15 -24.09
C CYS A 31 -13.02 23.84 -22.73
N ALA A 32 -13.49 25.10 -22.72
CA ALA A 32 -13.70 25.90 -21.51
C ALA A 32 -15.00 25.55 -20.77
N GLY A 33 -15.93 24.84 -21.42
CA GLY A 33 -17.25 24.50 -20.88
C GLY A 33 -17.38 23.09 -20.28
N LYS A 34 -16.38 22.21 -20.44
CA LYS A 34 -16.31 20.96 -19.68
C LYS A 34 -15.56 21.24 -18.39
N ALA A 35 -16.26 21.86 -17.45
CA ALA A 35 -15.85 21.86 -16.05
C ALA A 35 -15.37 20.45 -15.71
N ARG A 36 -14.11 20.37 -15.28
CA ARG A 36 -13.41 19.17 -14.82
C ARG A 36 -14.44 18.18 -14.29
N THR A 37 -14.75 17.14 -15.05
CA THR A 37 -15.37 15.95 -14.47
C THR A 37 -14.40 15.57 -13.37
N SER A 38 -14.76 15.82 -12.12
CA SER A 38 -13.94 15.50 -10.97
C SER A 38 -13.62 14.03 -11.12
N VAL A 39 -12.37 13.71 -11.48
CA VAL A 39 -11.89 12.34 -11.37
C VAL A 39 -12.08 12.03 -9.91
N SER A 40 -13.08 11.21 -9.59
CA SER A 40 -13.38 10.84 -8.23
C SER A 40 -12.09 10.33 -7.63
N GLU A 41 -11.65 10.94 -6.52
CA GLU A 41 -10.42 10.54 -5.87
C GLU A 41 -10.48 9.02 -5.60
N GLN A 42 -9.46 8.32 -6.06
CA GLN A 42 -9.32 6.90 -5.84
C GLN A 42 -8.30 6.73 -4.72
N TYR A 43 -8.72 6.04 -3.67
CA TYR A 43 -7.88 5.80 -2.51
C TYR A 43 -7.32 4.38 -2.57
N VAL A 44 -6.18 4.17 -1.93
CA VAL A 44 -5.56 2.86 -1.73
C VAL A 44 -5.36 2.62 -0.25
N TYR A 45 -5.62 1.39 0.19
CA TYR A 45 -5.26 0.87 1.50
C TYR A 45 -4.69 -0.53 1.27
N ALA A 46 -3.37 -0.62 1.12
CA ALA A 46 -2.68 -1.84 0.68
C ALA A 46 -1.71 -2.35 1.75
N ILE A 47 -1.56 -3.67 1.84
CA ILE A 47 -0.59 -4.34 2.71
C ILE A 47 0.46 -4.99 1.82
N GLY A 48 1.73 -4.83 2.18
CA GLY A 48 2.83 -5.28 1.33
C GLY A 48 4.19 -4.99 1.94
N GLN A 49 5.16 -4.73 1.09
CA GLN A 49 6.53 -4.41 1.45
C GLN A 49 7.08 -3.29 0.57
N LEU A 50 8.11 -2.60 1.05
CA LEU A 50 8.74 -1.53 0.28
C LEU A 50 10.07 -1.98 -0.30
N GLU A 51 10.30 -1.69 -1.57
CA GLU A 51 11.58 -1.87 -2.25
C GLU A 51 12.12 -0.52 -2.72
N VAL A 52 13.44 -0.35 -2.62
CA VAL A 52 14.15 0.81 -3.19
C VAL A 52 14.92 0.41 -4.44
N ARG A 53 14.74 1.20 -5.50
CA ARG A 53 15.50 1.08 -6.75
C ARG A 53 16.19 2.38 -7.13
N PHE A 54 17.31 2.24 -7.82
CA PHE A 54 18.01 3.36 -8.42
C PHE A 54 17.30 3.75 -9.72
N PRO A 55 16.88 5.02 -9.88
CA PRO A 55 16.15 5.44 -11.07
C PRO A 55 17.04 5.66 -12.31
N SER A 56 18.34 5.81 -12.10
CA SER A 56 19.31 6.07 -13.16
C SER A 56 20.72 5.67 -12.70
N LEU A 57 21.58 5.40 -13.67
CA LEU A 57 22.99 5.09 -13.42
C LEU A 57 23.71 6.21 -12.64
N GLY A 58 23.33 7.47 -12.87
CA GLY A 58 23.93 8.61 -12.14
C GLY A 58 23.65 8.55 -10.64
N ILE A 59 22.40 8.25 -10.26
CA ILE A 59 22.01 8.10 -8.85
C ILE A 59 22.65 6.86 -8.23
N GLU A 60 22.75 5.76 -8.99
CA GLU A 60 23.45 4.55 -8.55
C GLU A 60 24.93 4.81 -8.25
N ARG A 61 25.65 5.51 -9.16
CA ARG A 61 27.07 5.83 -8.98
C ARG A 61 27.32 6.78 -7.82
N GLU A 62 26.47 7.80 -7.66
CA GLU A 62 26.54 8.70 -6.51
C GLU A 62 26.33 7.93 -5.20
N TYR A 63 25.30 7.06 -5.12
CA TYR A 63 25.08 6.20 -3.95
C TYR A 63 26.31 5.34 -3.65
N GLN A 64 26.88 4.65 -4.64
CA GLN A 64 28.06 3.80 -4.49
C GLN A 64 29.26 4.59 -3.93
N GLN A 65 29.50 5.81 -4.43
CA GLN A 65 30.56 6.67 -3.92
C GLN A 65 30.35 7.04 -2.44
N ARG A 66 29.12 7.36 -2.04
CA ARG A 66 28.78 7.67 -0.65
C ARG A 66 28.89 6.45 0.26
N GLU A 67 28.43 5.29 -0.21
CA GLU A 67 28.54 4.01 0.49
C GLU A 67 30.01 3.63 0.73
N CYS A 68 30.90 3.77 -0.27
CA CYS A 68 32.33 3.52 -0.09
C CYS A 68 32.99 4.46 0.92
N ALA A 69 32.51 5.70 1.05
CA ALA A 69 33.00 6.65 2.05
C ALA A 69 32.52 6.28 3.48
N LEU A 70 31.35 5.64 3.58
CA LEU A 70 30.77 5.08 4.80
C LEU A 70 31.44 3.75 5.15
N ARG A 71 32.66 3.80 5.71
CA ARG A 71 33.42 2.62 6.17
C ARG A 71 32.69 1.75 7.22
N GLU A 72 31.60 2.26 7.80
CA GLU A 72 30.81 1.65 8.88
C GLU A 72 29.68 0.74 8.38
N SER A 73 29.44 0.63 7.07
CA SER A 73 28.30 -0.12 6.51
C SER A 73 28.56 -1.62 6.33
N SER A 74 29.79 -2.11 6.58
CA SER A 74 30.13 -3.52 6.43
C SER A 74 29.42 -4.39 7.48
N GLY A 75 28.61 -5.36 7.04
CA GLY A 75 27.97 -6.35 7.92
C GLY A 75 26.52 -6.05 8.31
N LEU A 76 26.00 -4.86 8.02
CA LEU A 76 24.57 -4.54 8.19
C LEU A 76 23.71 -5.27 7.14
N ALA A 77 22.42 -5.46 7.40
CA ALA A 77 21.45 -5.93 6.39
C ALA A 77 21.33 -4.93 5.22
N ARG A 78 20.87 -5.36 4.03
CA ARG A 78 20.86 -4.51 2.83
C ARG A 78 19.97 -3.28 3.04
N GLY A 79 18.77 -3.45 3.57
CA GLY A 79 17.88 -2.34 3.92
C GLY A 79 18.54 -1.30 4.83
N ALA A 80 19.11 -1.74 5.96
CA ALA A 80 19.80 -0.87 6.91
C ALA A 80 21.02 -0.15 6.32
N ARG A 81 21.79 -0.80 5.43
CA ARG A 81 22.89 -0.15 4.69
C ARG A 81 22.36 0.98 3.83
N ILE A 82 21.30 0.73 3.06
CA ILE A 82 20.67 1.76 2.21
C ILE A 82 20.24 2.94 3.06
N CYS A 83 19.50 2.71 4.15
CA CYS A 83 19.05 3.79 5.04
C CYS A 83 20.22 4.62 5.59
N SER A 84 21.32 3.98 6.03
CA SER A 84 22.50 4.69 6.56
C SER A 84 23.11 5.68 5.55
N VAL A 85 23.09 5.34 4.26
CA VAL A 85 23.56 6.23 3.18
C VAL A 85 22.55 7.33 2.92
N LEU A 86 21.26 6.99 2.82
CA LEU A 86 20.18 7.95 2.50
C LEU A 86 19.98 9.00 3.61
N GLU A 87 20.13 8.63 4.88
CA GLU A 87 20.05 9.54 6.03
C GLU A 87 21.06 10.67 5.96
N ARG A 88 22.31 10.35 5.62
CA ARG A 88 23.41 11.33 5.49
C ARG A 88 23.36 12.08 4.16
N ASN A 89 22.55 11.64 3.19
CA ASN A 89 22.46 12.20 1.85
C ASN A 89 21.00 12.45 1.40
N PRO A 90 20.32 13.48 1.93
CA PRO A 90 18.90 13.74 1.65
C PRO A 90 18.56 13.92 0.17
N HIS A 91 19.52 14.43 -0.62
CA HIS A 91 19.36 14.61 -2.06
C HIS A 91 19.22 13.28 -2.82
N LEU A 92 19.80 12.19 -2.30
CA LEU A 92 19.62 10.83 -2.81
C LEU A 92 18.27 10.28 -2.38
N ALA A 93 17.90 10.43 -1.10
CA ALA A 93 16.62 9.95 -0.57
C ALA A 93 15.42 10.47 -1.39
N MET A 94 15.40 11.78 -1.70
CA MET A 94 14.33 12.38 -2.50
C MET A 94 14.30 11.92 -3.97
N ARG A 95 15.36 11.27 -4.45
CA ARG A 95 15.52 10.85 -5.85
C ARG A 95 15.46 9.34 -6.02
N MET A 96 15.41 8.56 -4.96
CA MET A 96 15.24 7.11 -5.08
C MET A 96 13.85 6.77 -5.60
N SER A 97 13.74 5.63 -6.30
CA SER A 97 12.45 5.07 -6.68
C SER A 97 11.97 4.13 -5.59
N TYR A 98 10.87 4.47 -4.94
CA TYR A 98 10.20 3.66 -3.93
C TYR A 98 9.07 2.86 -4.58
N ILE A 99 9.16 1.54 -4.52
CA ILE A 99 8.21 0.62 -5.14
C ILE A 99 7.52 -0.18 -4.04
N PHE A 100 6.20 -0.14 -4.00
CA PHE A 100 5.41 -0.97 -3.11
C PHE A 100 5.14 -2.33 -3.77
N LEU A 101 5.52 -3.38 -3.07
CA LEU A 101 5.36 -4.77 -3.47
C LEU A 101 4.17 -5.39 -2.73
N ILE A 102 3.29 -6.08 -3.44
CA ILE A 102 2.22 -6.91 -2.86
C ILE A 102 2.57 -8.36 -3.19
N ASP A 103 2.79 -9.17 -2.15
CA ASP A 103 3.29 -10.55 -2.26
C ASP A 103 4.54 -10.66 -3.18
N GLY A 104 5.47 -9.72 -3.04
CA GLY A 104 6.69 -9.65 -3.85
C GLY A 104 6.52 -9.09 -5.27
N MET A 105 5.28 -8.80 -5.70
CA MET A 105 5.00 -8.25 -7.03
C MET A 105 4.91 -6.71 -6.99
N PRO A 106 5.63 -5.99 -7.87
CA PRO A 106 5.51 -4.53 -7.99
C PRO A 106 4.07 -4.09 -8.30
N ALA A 107 3.46 -3.36 -7.37
CA ALA A 107 2.08 -2.89 -7.50
C ALA A 107 1.99 -1.36 -7.67
N TYR A 108 2.76 -0.61 -6.87
CA TYR A 108 2.69 0.86 -6.87
C TYR A 108 4.08 1.50 -6.88
N ALA A 109 4.16 2.67 -7.51
CA ALA A 109 5.27 3.59 -7.32
C ALA A 109 4.88 4.64 -6.28
N ILE A 110 5.60 4.71 -5.16
CA ILE A 110 5.32 5.68 -4.10
C ILE A 110 6.07 6.97 -4.43
N ASN A 111 5.31 8.07 -4.49
CA ASN A 111 5.88 9.40 -4.47
C ASN A 111 5.84 9.89 -3.02
N PRO A 112 6.98 10.05 -2.33
CA PRO A 112 6.99 10.58 -0.97
C PRO A 112 6.49 12.03 -1.01
N ALA A 113 5.27 12.25 -0.55
CA ALA A 113 4.69 13.58 -0.45
C ALA A 113 5.39 14.33 0.69
N GLY A 114 6.42 15.12 0.40
CA GLY A 114 7.07 15.95 1.42
C GLY A 114 7.89 15.18 2.48
N GLY A 115 8.44 15.93 3.44
CA GLY A 115 9.42 15.40 4.40
C GLY A 115 8.85 14.61 5.58
N PHE A 116 7.54 14.65 5.83
CA PHE A 116 6.92 14.02 7.00
C PHE A 116 6.98 12.49 6.96
N MET A 117 7.09 11.90 5.77
CA MET A 117 7.12 10.46 5.57
C MET A 117 8.53 9.85 5.68
N LYS A 118 9.57 10.67 5.88
CA LYS A 118 10.97 10.21 5.80
C LYS A 118 11.25 9.03 6.74
N GLU A 119 10.86 9.14 8.00
CA GLU A 119 11.12 8.11 9.02
C GLU A 119 10.40 6.81 8.68
N ALA A 120 9.09 6.88 8.46
CA ALA A 120 8.29 5.71 8.07
C ALA A 120 8.79 5.07 6.76
N LEU A 121 9.25 5.87 5.80
CA LEU A 121 9.83 5.33 4.58
C LEU A 121 11.12 4.57 4.88
N PHE A 122 12.00 5.11 5.72
CA PHE A 122 13.28 4.49 6.04
C PHE A 122 13.12 3.23 6.88
N ASP A 123 12.15 3.21 7.81
CA ASP A 123 11.81 1.99 8.56
C ASP A 123 11.33 0.89 7.60
N ALA A 124 10.48 1.25 6.63
CA ALA A 124 10.01 0.32 5.60
C ALA A 124 11.16 -0.25 4.76
N VAL A 125 12.12 0.60 4.37
CA VAL A 125 13.32 0.19 3.61
C VAL A 125 14.24 -0.68 4.48
N ALA A 126 14.41 -0.36 5.76
CA ALA A 126 15.27 -1.13 6.66
C ALA A 126 14.74 -2.57 6.82
N GLY A 127 13.42 -2.75 6.86
CA GLY A 127 12.74 -4.04 6.94
C GLY A 127 12.53 -4.76 5.60
N CYS A 128 13.00 -4.24 4.46
CA CYS A 128 12.65 -4.79 3.15
C CYS A 128 13.14 -6.24 2.90
N ASP A 129 14.16 -6.68 3.64
CA ASP A 129 14.72 -8.02 3.50
C ASP A 129 14.04 -9.06 4.42
N ASP A 130 13.17 -8.62 5.34
CA ASP A 130 12.46 -9.49 6.30
C ASP A 130 11.06 -9.85 5.79
N GLN A 131 10.81 -11.13 5.55
CA GLN A 131 9.50 -11.63 5.12
C GLN A 131 8.39 -11.49 6.18
N ALA A 132 8.77 -11.33 7.46
CA ALA A 132 7.84 -11.07 8.54
C ALA A 132 7.59 -9.57 8.75
N HIS A 133 8.26 -8.70 8.00
CA HIS A 133 8.03 -7.26 8.04
C HIS A 133 7.00 -6.85 6.99
N PHE A 134 6.00 -6.09 7.44
CA PHE A 134 4.90 -5.60 6.62
C PHE A 134 4.88 -4.08 6.62
N CYS A 135 4.42 -3.53 5.50
CA CYS A 135 4.18 -2.12 5.30
C CYS A 135 2.72 -1.94 4.86
N VAL A 136 2.01 -0.98 5.46
CA VAL A 136 0.66 -0.59 5.06
C VAL A 136 0.74 0.77 4.39
N LEU A 137 0.30 0.82 3.13
CA LEU A 137 0.23 2.02 2.31
C LEU A 137 -1.19 2.57 2.32
N VAL A 138 -1.34 3.80 2.81
CA VAL A 138 -2.58 4.58 2.71
C VAL A 138 -2.28 5.84 1.91
N GLY A 139 -3.11 6.10 0.89
CA GLY A 139 -2.89 7.25 0.03
C GLY A 139 -3.89 7.36 -1.10
N ARG A 140 -3.57 8.25 -2.01
CA ARG A 140 -4.36 8.56 -3.21
C ARG A 140 -3.67 8.04 -4.46
N THR A 141 -4.37 7.26 -5.26
CA THR A 141 -3.85 6.80 -6.55
C THR A 141 -3.83 7.97 -7.54
N GLY A 142 -2.72 8.06 -8.27
CA GLY A 142 -2.49 9.02 -9.32
C GLY A 142 -2.50 8.36 -10.70
N THR A 143 -1.82 9.01 -11.63
CA THR A 143 -1.67 8.51 -13.00
C THR A 143 -0.72 7.31 -13.06
N PHE A 144 -0.85 6.50 -14.09
CA PHE A 144 0.18 5.51 -14.42
C PHE A 144 1.47 6.22 -14.87
N ALA A 145 2.61 5.76 -14.38
CA ALA A 145 3.91 6.22 -14.80
C ALA A 145 4.74 5.01 -15.28
N ALA A 146 5.01 4.97 -16.59
CA ALA A 146 6.12 4.18 -17.12
C ALA A 146 7.37 5.02 -16.99
N ALA A 147 8.08 4.87 -15.88
CA ALA A 147 9.32 5.60 -15.68
C ALA A 147 10.50 4.63 -15.83
N PRO A 148 11.54 5.00 -16.61
CA PRO A 148 12.85 4.36 -16.48
C PRO A 148 13.29 4.31 -15.00
N ALA A 149 12.86 5.31 -14.23
CA ALA A 149 13.06 5.39 -12.79
C ALA A 149 12.55 4.19 -11.98
N HIS A 150 11.51 3.49 -12.46
CA HIS A 150 10.94 2.30 -11.81
C HIS A 150 11.50 0.98 -12.40
N GLY A 151 12.61 1.04 -13.14
CA GLY A 151 13.16 -0.11 -13.87
C GLY A 151 12.39 -0.43 -15.14
N GLY A 152 11.72 0.56 -15.74
CA GLY A 152 10.91 0.40 -16.95
C GLY A 152 9.52 -0.18 -16.72
N LEU A 153 9.12 -0.40 -15.46
CA LEU A 153 7.79 -0.87 -15.11
C LEU A 153 6.76 0.26 -15.27
N LEU A 154 5.58 -0.09 -15.80
CA LEU A 154 4.40 0.76 -15.80
C LEU A 154 3.66 0.53 -14.48
N LEU A 155 3.81 1.44 -13.53
CA LEU A 155 3.19 1.35 -12.21
C LEU A 155 2.24 2.52 -11.99
N THR A 156 1.17 2.28 -11.23
CA THR A 156 0.30 3.35 -10.73
C THR A 156 1.06 4.15 -9.69
N THR A 157 1.12 5.47 -9.83
CA THR A 157 1.72 6.30 -8.79
C THR A 157 0.74 6.44 -7.62
N VAL A 158 1.27 6.43 -6.40
CA VAL A 158 0.50 6.72 -5.20
C VAL A 158 1.14 7.92 -4.51
N SER A 159 0.32 8.94 -4.26
CA SER A 159 0.67 9.98 -3.29
C SER A 159 0.37 9.38 -1.94
N ALA A 160 1.42 8.94 -1.24
CA ALA A 160 1.27 8.30 0.04
C ALA A 160 1.07 9.38 1.11
N ASP A 161 -0.01 9.24 1.88
CA ASP A 161 -0.32 10.11 3.01
C ASP A 161 0.08 9.43 4.32
N GLN A 162 0.12 8.09 4.36
CA GLN A 162 0.60 7.33 5.50
C GLN A 162 1.27 6.01 5.11
N LEU A 163 2.35 5.69 5.83
CA LEU A 163 3.01 4.39 5.82
C LEU A 163 3.08 3.87 7.26
N TYR A 164 2.59 2.66 7.50
CA TYR A 164 2.78 1.97 8.77
C TYR A 164 3.70 0.77 8.57
N ASN A 165 4.68 0.60 9.43
CA ASN A 165 5.62 -0.50 9.38
C ASN A 165 5.56 -1.28 10.68
N PHE A 166 5.59 -2.60 10.56
CA PHE A 166 5.62 -3.48 11.72
C PHE A 166 6.16 -4.85 11.33
N SER A 167 6.82 -5.52 12.26
CA SER A 167 6.97 -6.96 12.17
C SER A 167 5.66 -7.66 12.57
N LEU A 168 5.40 -8.84 12.01
CA LEU A 168 4.25 -9.67 12.37
C LEU A 168 4.21 -9.95 13.88
N SER A 169 5.38 -10.13 14.50
CA SER A 169 5.49 -10.38 15.94
C SER A 169 5.07 -9.19 16.78
N GLU A 170 5.57 -7.99 16.47
CA GLU A 170 5.18 -6.77 17.19
C GLU A 170 3.70 -6.47 17.03
N TRP A 171 3.17 -6.66 15.82
CA TRP A 171 1.75 -6.44 15.54
C TRP A 171 0.86 -7.42 16.31
N VAL A 172 1.17 -8.72 16.32
CA VAL A 172 0.37 -9.70 17.10
C VAL A 172 0.48 -9.47 18.60
N GLU A 173 1.66 -9.07 19.10
CA GLU A 173 1.80 -8.72 20.52
C GLU A 173 0.91 -7.52 20.88
N GLY A 174 0.94 -6.46 20.05
CA GLY A 174 0.07 -5.29 20.21
C GLY A 174 -1.41 -5.64 20.13
N LEU A 175 -1.78 -6.48 19.17
CA LEU A 175 -3.15 -6.98 19.00
C LEU A 175 -3.60 -7.75 20.26
N THR A 176 -2.80 -8.70 20.74
CA THR A 176 -3.09 -9.51 21.93
C THR A 176 -3.28 -8.63 23.16
N ARG A 177 -2.39 -7.65 23.34
CA ARG A 177 -2.47 -6.66 24.43
C ARG A 177 -3.76 -5.85 24.35
N SER A 178 -4.17 -5.42 23.16
CA SER A 178 -5.41 -4.65 22.96
C SER A 178 -6.68 -5.50 23.20
N ALA A 179 -6.63 -6.78 22.86
CA ALA A 179 -7.75 -7.71 22.98
C ALA A 179 -7.85 -8.37 24.36
N GLN A 180 -6.86 -8.18 25.24
CA GLN A 180 -6.74 -8.85 26.54
C GLN A 180 -8.03 -8.88 27.38
N PRO A 181 -8.79 -7.77 27.54
CA PRO A 181 -10.03 -7.81 28.32
C PRO A 181 -11.08 -8.76 27.74
N VAL A 182 -11.13 -8.87 26.40
CA VAL A 182 -12.08 -9.74 25.71
C VAL A 182 -11.63 -11.19 25.80
N LEU A 183 -10.33 -11.46 25.62
CA LEU A 183 -9.75 -12.81 25.77
C LEU A 183 -10.08 -13.40 27.14
N GLU A 184 -9.90 -12.62 28.21
CA GLU A 184 -10.23 -13.02 29.58
C GLU A 184 -11.73 -13.29 29.75
N SER A 185 -12.58 -12.36 29.29
CA SER A 185 -14.04 -12.50 29.42
C SER A 185 -14.59 -13.73 28.69
N ARG A 186 -13.99 -14.09 27.55
CA ARG A 186 -14.41 -15.21 26.69
C ARG A 186 -13.63 -16.50 26.94
N LYS A 187 -12.67 -16.49 27.89
CA LYS A 187 -11.80 -17.62 28.23
C LYS A 187 -11.03 -18.17 27.02
N ILE A 188 -10.57 -17.27 26.17
CA ILE A 188 -9.73 -17.61 25.02
C ILE A 188 -8.27 -17.62 25.50
N ASP A 189 -7.56 -18.72 25.26
CA ASP A 189 -6.13 -18.82 25.57
C ASP A 189 -5.32 -17.82 24.70
N PRO A 190 -4.51 -16.92 25.30
CA PRO A 190 -3.71 -15.95 24.54
C PRO A 190 -2.74 -16.58 23.56
N ALA A 191 -2.15 -17.74 23.89
CA ALA A 191 -1.21 -18.43 22.98
C ALA A 191 -1.92 -18.98 21.74
N HIS A 192 -3.11 -19.56 21.92
CA HIS A 192 -3.99 -19.93 20.81
C HIS A 192 -4.40 -18.71 19.97
N PHE A 193 -4.78 -17.59 20.61
CA PHE A 193 -5.13 -16.36 19.89
C PHE A 193 -3.96 -15.83 19.03
N ASP A 194 -2.75 -15.76 19.59
CA ASP A 194 -1.54 -15.35 18.86
C ASP A 194 -1.31 -16.23 17.61
N ALA A 195 -1.38 -17.56 17.77
CA ALA A 195 -1.18 -18.49 16.66
C ALA A 195 -2.25 -18.33 15.56
N VAL A 196 -3.52 -18.14 15.95
CA VAL A 196 -4.62 -17.87 15.01
C VAL A 196 -4.40 -16.55 14.29
N ALA A 197 -4.03 -15.49 15.01
CA ALA A 197 -3.80 -14.18 14.42
C ALA A 197 -2.66 -14.18 13.40
N ARG A 198 -1.53 -14.82 13.71
CA ARG A 198 -0.38 -14.94 12.79
C ARG A 198 -0.75 -15.66 11.51
N ASN A 199 -1.41 -16.81 11.62
CA ASN A 199 -1.78 -17.60 10.46
C ASN A 199 -2.80 -16.85 9.59
N LEU A 200 -3.86 -16.32 10.22
CA LEU A 200 -4.91 -15.63 9.51
C LEU A 200 -4.40 -14.37 8.80
N PHE A 201 -3.56 -13.57 9.48
CA PHE A 201 -2.96 -12.39 8.87
C PHE A 201 -2.09 -12.79 7.67
N ARG A 202 -1.16 -13.73 7.84
CA ARG A 202 -0.24 -14.17 6.78
C ARG A 202 -0.99 -14.72 5.56
N ASP A 203 -1.99 -15.56 5.79
CA ASP A 203 -2.72 -16.24 4.72
C ASP A 203 -3.58 -15.23 3.93
N THR A 204 -4.13 -14.21 4.61
CA THR A 204 -4.99 -13.22 3.97
C THR A 204 -4.21 -12.04 3.35
N SER A 205 -3.10 -11.62 3.99
CA SER A 205 -2.31 -10.48 3.53
C SER A 205 -1.46 -10.78 2.29
N ARG A 206 -1.24 -12.07 1.97
CA ARG A 206 -0.42 -12.53 0.84
C ARG A 206 -1.25 -13.03 -0.34
N THR A 207 -2.47 -12.53 -0.48
CA THR A 207 -3.30 -12.80 -1.66
C THR A 207 -2.93 -11.83 -2.80
N PRO A 208 -2.34 -12.28 -3.92
CA PRO A 208 -1.81 -11.39 -4.96
C PRO A 208 -2.90 -10.57 -5.68
N GLU A 209 -4.15 -11.05 -5.66
CA GLU A 209 -5.30 -10.31 -6.21
C GLU A 209 -5.66 -9.08 -5.35
N ASN A 210 -5.29 -9.08 -4.06
CA ASN A 210 -5.60 -8.00 -3.13
C ASN A 210 -4.64 -6.81 -3.29
N LEU A 211 -4.92 -5.98 -4.29
CA LEU A 211 -4.13 -4.77 -4.55
C LEU A 211 -4.41 -3.61 -3.58
N GLY A 212 -5.39 -3.72 -2.68
CA GLY A 212 -5.76 -2.60 -1.80
C GLY A 212 -6.43 -1.39 -2.48
N ALA A 213 -6.76 -1.46 -3.77
CA ALA A 213 -7.36 -0.35 -4.52
C ALA A 213 -8.90 -0.43 -4.64
N THR A 214 -9.47 -1.63 -4.72
CA THR A 214 -10.94 -1.79 -4.78
C THR A 214 -11.55 -1.54 -3.41
N GLU A 215 -12.82 -1.15 -3.36
CA GLU A 215 -13.56 -0.96 -2.12
C GLU A 215 -13.50 -2.19 -1.21
N GLY A 216 -13.68 -3.39 -1.78
CA GLY A 216 -13.55 -4.67 -1.08
C GLY A 216 -12.16 -4.91 -0.50
N HIS A 217 -11.11 -4.66 -1.28
CA HIS A 217 -9.73 -4.81 -0.83
C HIS A 217 -9.39 -3.85 0.31
N ARG A 218 -9.85 -2.59 0.19
CA ARG A 218 -9.63 -1.56 1.22
C ARG A 218 -10.31 -1.92 2.54
N ALA A 219 -11.56 -2.39 2.48
CA ALA A 219 -12.28 -2.84 3.67
C ALA A 219 -11.57 -4.03 4.34
N LEU A 220 -11.15 -5.02 3.55
CA LEU A 220 -10.44 -6.18 4.08
C LEU A 220 -9.10 -5.81 4.73
N ASN A 221 -8.28 -5.02 4.03
CA ASN A 221 -6.97 -4.60 4.54
C ASN A 221 -7.08 -3.73 5.79
N TYR A 222 -8.09 -2.85 5.85
CA TYR A 222 -8.40 -2.10 7.06
C TYR A 222 -8.73 -3.04 8.22
N LEU A 223 -9.62 -4.02 8.02
CA LEU A 223 -10.00 -4.94 9.09
C LEU A 223 -8.83 -5.81 9.57
N LEU A 224 -7.95 -6.24 8.65
CA LEU A 224 -6.76 -7.01 9.01
C LEU A 224 -5.77 -6.23 9.89
N VAL A 225 -5.68 -4.92 9.70
CA VAL A 225 -4.65 -4.09 10.38
C VAL A 225 -5.20 -3.43 11.64
N GLN A 226 -6.41 -2.89 11.59
CA GLN A 226 -6.95 -1.96 12.59
C GLN A 226 -8.04 -2.55 13.45
N HIS A 227 -8.51 -3.78 13.17
CA HIS A 227 -9.72 -4.28 13.80
C HIS A 227 -9.59 -5.75 14.28
N PRO A 228 -9.60 -6.00 15.61
CA PRO A 228 -9.33 -7.34 16.14
C PRO A 228 -10.43 -8.38 15.86
N GLY A 229 -11.59 -7.96 15.33
CA GLY A 229 -12.82 -8.77 15.25
C GLY A 229 -12.64 -10.08 14.52
N ILE A 230 -11.96 -10.05 13.37
CA ILE A 230 -11.74 -11.24 12.55
C ILE A 230 -10.90 -12.27 13.32
N PHE A 231 -9.86 -11.82 14.02
CA PHE A 231 -8.97 -12.69 14.78
C PHE A 231 -9.67 -13.29 16.00
N LEU A 232 -10.47 -12.51 16.73
CA LEU A 232 -11.28 -13.03 17.85
C LEU A 232 -12.31 -14.05 17.36
N ALA A 233 -13.04 -13.75 16.28
CA ALA A 233 -14.02 -14.66 15.73
C ALA A 233 -13.41 -16.00 15.30
N ALA A 234 -12.20 -15.98 14.74
CA ALA A 234 -11.46 -17.17 14.40
C ALA A 234 -10.99 -17.94 15.65
N ALA A 235 -10.49 -17.23 16.67
CA ALA A 235 -9.99 -17.85 17.90
C ALA A 235 -11.11 -18.50 18.74
N GLU A 236 -12.32 -17.92 18.72
CA GLU A 236 -13.52 -18.44 19.41
C GLU A 236 -14.07 -19.74 18.81
N ARG A 237 -13.63 -20.10 17.61
CA ARG A 237 -14.13 -21.25 16.86
C ARG A 237 -13.04 -22.30 16.69
N PRO A 238 -12.55 -22.93 17.78
CA PRO A 238 -11.58 -24.00 17.66
C PRO A 238 -12.14 -25.12 16.78
N GLY A 239 -11.31 -25.69 15.92
CA GLY A 239 -11.72 -26.71 14.96
C GLY A 239 -12.42 -26.18 13.70
N HIS A 240 -12.69 -24.88 13.60
CA HIS A 240 -13.10 -24.26 12.34
C HIS A 240 -11.88 -23.74 11.58
N HIS A 241 -12.05 -23.52 10.28
CA HIS A 241 -11.10 -22.75 9.48
C HIS A 241 -11.85 -21.68 8.69
N LEU A 242 -11.20 -20.55 8.44
CA LEU A 242 -11.73 -19.54 7.54
C LEU A 242 -11.66 -20.11 6.10
N ALA A 243 -12.81 -20.41 5.53
CA ALA A 243 -12.95 -21.01 4.21
C ALA A 243 -13.08 -19.96 3.11
N GLY A 244 -13.54 -18.75 3.44
CA GLY A 244 -13.73 -17.69 2.47
C GLY A 244 -13.96 -16.32 3.08
N LEU A 245 -13.56 -15.32 2.30
CA LEU A 245 -13.80 -13.90 2.53
C LEU A 245 -14.55 -13.37 1.32
N GLU A 246 -15.77 -12.91 1.53
CA GLU A 246 -16.57 -12.28 0.49
C GLU A 246 -16.76 -10.81 0.83
N THR A 247 -16.72 -9.94 -0.17
CA THR A 247 -17.03 -8.53 -0.02
C THR A 247 -18.21 -8.17 -0.90
N ARG A 248 -19.16 -7.41 -0.36
CA ARG A 248 -20.31 -6.89 -1.10
C ARG A 248 -20.39 -5.38 -0.91
N VAL A 249 -20.25 -4.65 -2.01
CA VAL A 249 -20.33 -3.19 -2.02
C VAL A 249 -21.79 -2.76 -2.00
N HIS A 250 -22.11 -1.80 -1.15
CA HIS A 250 -23.41 -1.17 -1.06
C HIS A 250 -23.24 0.36 -1.05
N GLN A 251 -23.92 1.03 -1.98
CA GLN A 251 -24.01 2.49 -1.98
C GLN A 251 -25.25 2.90 -1.19
N THR A 252 -25.07 3.73 -0.17
CA THR A 252 -26.17 4.18 0.68
C THR A 252 -26.69 5.55 0.25
N VAL A 253 -27.86 5.92 0.77
CA VAL A 253 -28.44 7.24 0.57
C VAL A 253 -27.49 8.29 1.17
N GLY A 254 -27.02 9.22 0.34
CA GLY A 254 -25.98 10.20 0.72
C GLY A 254 -24.62 9.96 0.05
N GLY A 255 -24.48 8.92 -0.78
CA GLY A 255 -23.28 8.70 -1.59
C GLY A 255 -22.12 8.05 -0.83
N ARG A 256 -22.36 7.57 0.40
CA ARG A 256 -21.41 6.75 1.14
C ARG A 256 -21.29 5.37 0.50
N ARG A 257 -20.08 4.83 0.53
CA ARG A 257 -19.71 3.51 0.01
C ARG A 257 -19.45 2.60 1.20
N HIS A 258 -20.40 1.72 1.48
CA HIS A 258 -20.28 0.70 2.50
C HIS A 258 -19.86 -0.61 1.86
N VAL A 259 -19.03 -1.38 2.55
CA VAL A 259 -18.63 -2.72 2.16
C VAL A 259 -19.02 -3.66 3.27
N ILE A 260 -19.87 -4.62 2.96
CA ILE A 260 -20.18 -5.74 3.84
C ILE A 260 -19.11 -6.79 3.62
N VAL A 261 -18.32 -7.06 4.64
CA VAL A 261 -17.29 -8.11 4.63
C VAL A 261 -17.86 -9.33 5.34
N ILE A 262 -17.99 -10.43 4.61
CA ILE A 262 -18.57 -11.69 5.07
C ILE A 262 -17.45 -12.71 5.27
N LEU A 263 -17.39 -13.26 6.47
CA LEU A 263 -16.46 -14.30 6.90
C LEU A 263 -17.18 -15.64 6.90
N ALA A 264 -16.68 -16.63 6.18
CA ALA A 264 -17.21 -17.99 6.19
C ALA A 264 -16.27 -18.92 6.96
N PHE A 265 -16.71 -19.39 8.13
CA PHE A 265 -15.99 -20.39 8.92
C PHE A 265 -16.61 -21.76 8.71
N VAL A 266 -15.79 -22.76 8.37
CA VAL A 266 -16.26 -24.13 8.17
C VAL A 266 -15.71 -25.02 9.27
N ASP A 267 -16.62 -25.73 9.94
CA ASP A 267 -16.28 -26.77 10.91
C ASP A 267 -15.55 -27.92 10.19
N ARG A 268 -14.34 -28.25 10.64
CA ARG A 268 -13.54 -29.32 10.04
C ARG A 268 -14.14 -30.71 10.22
N ALA A 269 -14.95 -30.93 11.25
CA ALA A 269 -15.56 -32.23 11.54
C ALA A 269 -16.86 -32.45 10.76
N THR A 270 -17.70 -31.41 10.67
CA THR A 270 -19.06 -31.54 10.11
C THR A 270 -19.20 -30.94 8.71
N GLY A 271 -18.27 -30.07 8.30
CA GLY A 271 -18.34 -29.33 7.03
C GLY A 271 -19.41 -28.22 7.02
N VAL A 272 -20.07 -27.96 8.15
CA VAL A 272 -21.10 -26.92 8.27
C VAL A 272 -20.43 -25.54 8.28
N ALA A 273 -20.97 -24.62 7.47
CA ALA A 273 -20.49 -23.25 7.37
C ALA A 273 -21.29 -22.31 8.28
N GLU A 274 -20.59 -21.58 9.14
CA GLU A 274 -21.10 -20.42 9.87
C GLU A 274 -20.60 -19.14 9.19
N ARG A 275 -21.50 -18.17 8.98
CA ARG A 275 -21.14 -16.89 8.37
C ARG A 275 -21.32 -15.74 9.35
N LEU A 276 -20.31 -14.88 9.41
CA LEU A 276 -20.35 -13.61 10.14
C LEU A 276 -20.16 -12.47 9.16
N TYR A 277 -20.58 -11.26 9.52
CA TYR A 277 -20.28 -10.07 8.74
C TYR A 277 -20.01 -8.84 9.60
N CYS A 278 -19.28 -7.88 9.03
CA CYS A 278 -19.25 -6.50 9.48
C CYS A 278 -19.41 -5.56 8.29
N THR A 279 -19.72 -4.30 8.56
CA THR A 279 -19.84 -3.26 7.54
C THR A 279 -18.72 -2.25 7.74
N VAL A 280 -18.04 -1.89 6.66
CA VAL A 280 -16.95 -0.90 6.65
C VAL A 280 -17.32 0.23 5.70
N ASP A 281 -17.25 1.47 6.16
CA ASP A 281 -17.28 2.63 5.27
C ASP A 281 -15.91 2.79 4.62
N VAL A 282 -15.89 2.87 3.29
CA VAL A 282 -14.69 3.08 2.48
C VAL A 282 -14.84 4.30 1.58
N THR A 283 -15.74 5.22 1.91
CA THR A 283 -16.03 6.41 1.11
C THR A 283 -14.81 7.31 0.99
N GLU A 284 -14.18 7.55 2.13
CA GLU A 284 -13.01 8.42 2.28
C GLU A 284 -11.74 7.58 2.34
N GLU A 285 -10.59 8.24 2.43
CA GLU A 285 -9.27 7.60 2.41
C GLU A 285 -9.06 6.63 3.58
N TRP A 286 -9.52 7.00 4.78
CA TRP A 286 -9.43 6.19 6.00
C TRP A 286 -10.73 5.42 6.25
N PRO A 287 -10.74 4.08 6.07
CA PRO A 287 -11.93 3.29 6.34
C PRO A 287 -12.24 3.20 7.83
N PHE A 288 -13.50 2.94 8.15
CA PHE A 288 -13.93 2.66 9.53
C PHE A 288 -15.11 1.70 9.57
N VAL A 289 -15.24 0.92 10.66
CA VAL A 289 -16.40 0.05 10.86
C VAL A 289 -17.65 0.91 11.11
N VAL A 290 -18.73 0.60 10.39
CA VAL A 290 -20.06 1.20 10.56
C VAL A 290 -20.95 0.24 11.32
N GLY A 291 -21.62 0.74 12.35
CA GLY A 291 -22.82 0.14 12.92
C GLY A 291 -22.65 -1.30 13.38
N THR A 292 -22.51 -1.51 14.68
CA THR A 292 -22.83 -2.81 15.29
C THR A 292 -23.37 -2.63 16.70
N GLU A 293 -24.24 -1.63 16.88
CA GLU A 293 -24.90 -1.39 18.17
C GLU A 293 -25.81 -2.56 18.61
N ALA A 294 -26.17 -3.46 17.69
CA ALA A 294 -26.99 -4.64 17.98
C ALA A 294 -26.19 -5.95 18.18
N SER A 295 -24.86 -5.94 18.02
CA SER A 295 -24.05 -7.15 18.14
C SER A 295 -23.48 -7.29 19.56
N THR A 296 -23.79 -8.39 20.23
CA THR A 296 -23.08 -8.84 21.46
C THR A 296 -21.67 -9.34 21.17
N SER A 297 -21.23 -9.33 19.91
CA SER A 297 -19.84 -9.61 19.52
C SER A 297 -18.99 -8.39 19.83
N ALA A 298 -17.93 -8.61 20.61
CA ALA A 298 -17.11 -7.56 21.22
C ALA A 298 -16.44 -6.60 20.22
N LEU A 299 -16.52 -6.89 18.92
CA LEU A 299 -15.83 -6.20 17.84
C LEU A 299 -16.68 -6.17 16.58
N GLY A 300 -17.97 -5.89 16.69
CA GLY A 300 -18.77 -5.52 15.52
C GLY A 300 -18.96 -6.55 14.41
N LEU A 301 -18.77 -7.83 14.69
CA LEU A 301 -19.18 -8.93 13.81
C LEU A 301 -20.57 -9.41 14.20
N ALA A 302 -21.48 -9.54 13.25
CA ALA A 302 -22.84 -10.06 13.46
C ALA A 302 -23.06 -11.37 12.68
N PRO A 303 -23.94 -12.28 13.14
CA PRO A 303 -24.35 -13.44 12.36
C PRO A 303 -24.92 -13.01 11.00
N PHE A 304 -24.43 -13.62 9.93
CA PHE A 304 -24.91 -13.31 8.59
C PHE A 304 -26.14 -14.15 8.25
N VAL A 305 -27.24 -13.46 7.95
CA VAL A 305 -28.48 -14.05 7.41
C VAL A 305 -28.77 -13.30 6.11
N ASP A 306 -29.13 -13.97 5.01
CA ASP A 306 -29.36 -13.31 3.72
C ASP A 306 -30.42 -12.19 3.78
N SER A 307 -31.36 -12.25 4.73
CA SER A 307 -32.35 -11.20 4.97
C SER A 307 -31.78 -9.94 5.64
N ALA A 308 -30.61 -10.01 6.29
CA ALA A 308 -29.96 -8.87 6.94
C ALA A 308 -29.52 -7.79 5.93
N MET A 309 -29.45 -8.13 4.64
CA MET A 309 -29.11 -7.20 3.56
C MET A 309 -30.14 -6.08 3.38
N TYR A 310 -31.39 -6.28 3.80
CA TYR A 310 -32.47 -5.29 3.63
C TYR A 310 -32.67 -4.38 4.84
N ALA A 311 -31.94 -4.59 5.93
CA ALA A 311 -32.09 -3.83 7.17
C ALA A 311 -31.11 -2.64 7.28
N VAL A 312 -30.12 -2.55 6.39
CA VAL A 312 -29.18 -1.43 6.30
C VAL A 312 -29.69 -0.44 5.25
N GLY A 313 -30.81 0.22 5.56
CA GLY A 313 -31.40 1.31 4.79
C GLY A 313 -31.06 2.66 5.38
#